data_AF-A0A7C6M264-F1
#
_entry.id   AF-A0A7C6M264-F1
#
_cell.length_a   1.000
_cell.length_b   1.000
_cell.length_c   1.000
_cell.angle_alpha   90.00
_cell.angle_beta   90.00
_cell.angle_gamma   90.00
#
_symmetry.space_group_name_H-M   'P 1'
#
loop_
_entity.id
_entity.type
_entity.pdbx_description
1 polymer ?
#
loop_
_entity_poly.entity_id
_entity_poly.type
_entity_poly.pdbx_seq_one_letter_code
_entity_poly.pdbx_strand_id
1 'polypeptide(L)'
;MKANNKIGKLEEVDYCDLVITSEGFEFRPWKEENLEVYYELVKDKLLCAVGGWSYLNNLEEAKSNLEDMIKMKNSFAVEYEGKVIGGVELEHIIRKKSFLNLIILKED
;
A
#
# COMPACT_ATOMS: atom_id res chain seq x y z
N MET A 1 18.74 -13.99 35.00
CA MET A 1 18.92 -14.01 33.53
C MET A 1 18.01 -12.97 32.92
N LYS A 2 18.55 -11.99 32.18
CA LYS A 2 17.73 -11.02 31.43
C LYS A 2 17.38 -11.65 30.09
N ALA A 3 16.09 -11.77 29.80
CA ALA A 3 15.63 -12.22 28.49
C ALA A 3 15.92 -11.10 27.47
N ASN A 4 16.86 -11.36 26.56
CA ASN A 4 17.11 -10.49 25.42
C ASN A 4 16.03 -10.75 24.36
N ASN A 5 14.96 -9.96 24.39
CA ASN A 5 14.03 -9.89 23.26
C ASN A 5 14.72 -9.13 22.11
N LYS A 6 15.48 -9.85 21.28
CA LYS A 6 15.85 -9.36 19.95
C LYS A 6 14.62 -9.47 19.06
N ILE A 7 13.83 -8.40 19.01
CA ILE A 7 12.82 -8.21 17.95
C ILE A 7 13.59 -8.25 16.63
N GLY A 8 13.32 -9.27 15.80
CA GLY A 8 13.94 -9.37 14.48
C GLY A 8 13.64 -8.11 13.67
N LYS A 9 14.65 -7.58 13.00
CA LYS A 9 14.53 -6.41 12.12
C LYS A 9 13.40 -6.67 11.10
N LEU A 10 12.41 -5.78 11.05
CA LEU A 10 11.39 -5.76 10.00
C LEU A 10 12.13 -5.51 8.68
N GLU A 11 11.96 -6.42 7.71
CA GLU A 11 12.42 -6.19 6.35
C GLU A 11 11.31 -5.44 5.62
N GLU A 12 11.60 -4.19 5.25
CA GLU A 12 10.75 -3.41 4.36
C GLU A 12 10.79 -4.08 2.98
N VAL A 13 9.63 -4.45 2.46
CA VAL A 13 9.52 -5.09 1.14
C VAL A 13 8.94 -4.05 0.19
N ASP A 14 9.64 -3.81 -0.92
CA ASP A 14 9.24 -2.92 -2.02
C ASP A 14 8.30 -3.70 -2.96
N TYR A 15 7.04 -3.25 -3.08
CA TYR A 15 6.03 -3.83 -3.97
C TYR A 15 5.69 -2.90 -5.14
N CYS A 16 6.52 -1.90 -5.38
CA CYS A 16 6.03 -0.66 -5.98
C CYS A 16 6.24 -0.62 -7.48
N ASP A 17 6.85 -1.68 -8.01
CA ASP A 17 6.85 -2.04 -9.44
C ASP A 17 5.98 -3.29 -9.69
N LEU A 18 5.25 -3.75 -8.66
CA LEU A 18 4.33 -4.88 -8.79
C LEU A 18 3.10 -4.44 -9.59
N VAL A 19 2.85 -5.15 -10.67
CA VAL A 19 1.56 -5.08 -11.35
C VAL A 19 0.81 -6.38 -11.06
N ILE A 20 -0.31 -6.27 -10.37
CA ILE A 20 -1.18 -7.42 -10.09
C ILE A 20 -2.30 -7.39 -11.13
N THR A 21 -2.38 -8.43 -11.96
CA THR A 21 -3.40 -8.53 -13.01
C THR A 21 -4.39 -9.64 -12.70
N SER A 22 -5.64 -9.44 -13.11
CA SER A 22 -6.68 -10.45 -13.17
C SER A 22 -7.55 -10.21 -14.40
N GLU A 23 -8.63 -10.97 -14.58
CA GLU A 23 -9.52 -10.77 -15.72
C GLU A 23 -10.23 -9.39 -15.61
N GLY A 24 -9.71 -8.43 -16.36
CA GLY A 24 -10.24 -7.07 -16.46
C GLY A 24 -9.70 -6.06 -15.45
N PHE A 25 -8.98 -6.48 -14.41
CA PHE A 25 -8.41 -5.58 -13.39
C PHE A 25 -6.89 -5.57 -13.38
N GLU A 26 -6.34 -4.38 -13.18
CA GLU A 26 -4.91 -4.15 -12.95
C GLU A 26 -4.71 -3.28 -11.71
N PHE A 27 -3.84 -3.73 -10.80
CA PHE A 27 -3.33 -2.93 -9.70
C PHE A 27 -1.92 -2.51 -10.08
N ARG A 28 -1.71 -1.23 -10.27
CA ARG A 28 -0.43 -0.68 -10.74
C ARG A 28 -0.07 0.60 -10.01
N PRO A 29 1.20 1.01 -10.04
CA PRO A 29 1.61 2.28 -9.44
C PRO A 29 0.80 3.45 -10.01
N TRP A 30 0.58 4.44 -9.15
CA TRP A 30 0.08 5.74 -9.56
C TRP A 30 1.03 6.40 -10.57
N LYS A 31 0.45 7.22 -11.45
CA LYS A 31 1.18 8.03 -12.42
C LYS A 31 0.69 9.48 -12.33
N GLU A 32 1.54 10.43 -12.73
CA GLU A 32 1.17 11.85 -12.77
C GLU A 32 -0.08 12.11 -13.62
N GLU A 33 -0.24 11.37 -14.73
CA GLU A 33 -1.43 11.44 -15.60
C GLU A 33 -2.73 11.03 -14.89
N ASN A 34 -2.65 10.41 -13.71
CA ASN A 34 -3.82 10.03 -12.91
C ASN A 34 -4.33 11.18 -12.02
N LEU A 35 -3.73 12.36 -12.05
CA LEU A 35 -4.09 13.48 -11.17
C LEU A 35 -5.60 13.81 -11.17
N GLU A 36 -6.20 13.95 -12.36
CA GLU A 36 -7.61 14.33 -12.46
C GLU A 36 -8.53 13.27 -11.83
N VAL A 37 -8.34 11.99 -12.19
CA VAL A 37 -9.13 10.90 -11.62
C VAL A 37 -8.84 10.70 -10.14
N TYR A 38 -7.61 10.90 -9.70
CA TYR A 38 -7.22 10.87 -8.30
C TYR A 38 -7.97 11.94 -7.51
N TYR A 39 -7.99 13.18 -8.02
CA TYR A 39 -8.70 14.28 -7.40
C TYR A 39 -10.20 14.01 -7.27
N GLU A 40 -10.83 13.42 -8.28
CA GLU A 40 -12.24 13.03 -8.21
C GLU A 40 -12.52 12.03 -7.06
N LEU A 41 -11.59 11.11 -6.78
CA LEU A 41 -11.71 10.16 -5.68
C LEU A 41 -11.53 10.85 -4.32
N VAL A 42 -10.45 11.62 -4.17
CA VAL A 42 -10.06 12.18 -2.87
C VAL A 42 -10.81 13.46 -2.48
N LYS A 43 -11.61 14.05 -3.38
CA LYS A 43 -12.53 15.14 -3.03
C LYS A 43 -13.88 14.64 -2.49
N ASP A 44 -14.20 13.36 -2.68
CA ASP A 44 -15.44 12.75 -2.19
C ASP A 44 -15.33 12.45 -0.69
N LYS A 45 -16.02 13.27 0.12
CA LYS A 45 -16.00 13.16 1.58
C LYS A 45 -16.53 11.82 2.09
N LEU A 46 -17.52 11.24 1.43
CA LEU A 46 -18.11 9.97 1.87
C LEU A 46 -17.16 8.82 1.55
N LEU A 47 -16.57 8.82 0.36
CA LEU A 47 -15.57 7.84 -0.02
C LEU A 47 -14.36 7.91 0.92
N CYS A 48 -13.82 9.10 1.16
CA CYS A 48 -12.70 9.30 2.08
C CYS A 48 -13.03 8.86 3.51
N ALA A 49 -14.24 9.17 4.02
CA ALA A 49 -14.66 8.74 5.35
C ALA A 49 -14.74 7.21 5.48
N VAL A 50 -15.24 6.53 4.44
CA VAL A 50 -15.30 5.06 4.41
C VAL A 50 -13.91 4.44 4.28
N GLY A 51 -13.03 5.05 3.48
CA GLY A 51 -11.65 4.62 3.28
C GLY A 51 -10.68 4.97 4.41
N GLY A 52 -11.11 5.79 5.38
CA GLY A 52 -10.25 6.29 6.46
C GLY A 52 -9.23 7.34 6.02
N TRP A 53 -9.45 7.97 4.86
CA TRP A 53 -8.57 8.98 4.29
C TRP A 53 -9.06 10.41 4.59
N SER A 54 -8.12 11.35 4.63
CA SER A 54 -8.44 12.77 4.58
C SER A 54 -8.88 13.14 3.16
N TYR A 55 -10.01 13.83 3.02
CA TYR A 55 -10.39 14.38 1.73
C TYR A 55 -9.59 15.64 1.43
N LEU A 56 -9.35 15.92 0.14
CA LEU A 56 -8.56 17.05 -0.34
C LEU A 56 -9.47 18.11 -0.98
N ASN A 57 -9.15 19.37 -0.77
CA ASN A 57 -10.06 20.49 -1.09
C ASN A 57 -9.85 21.06 -2.49
N ASN A 58 -8.70 20.79 -3.09
CA ASN A 58 -8.30 21.35 -4.38
C ASN A 58 -7.29 20.46 -5.10
N LEU A 59 -7.07 20.76 -6.37
CA LEU A 59 -6.19 20.00 -7.25
C LEU A 59 -4.71 20.06 -6.82
N GLU A 60 -4.27 21.15 -6.20
CA GLU A 60 -2.88 21.29 -5.73
C GLU A 60 -2.59 20.38 -4.53
N GLU A 61 -3.51 20.30 -3.57
CA GLU A 61 -3.46 19.32 -2.47
C GLU A 61 -3.43 17.90 -3.02
N ALA A 62 -4.28 17.59 -4.00
CA ALA A 62 -4.32 16.29 -4.65
C ALA A 62 -3.03 15.95 -5.40
N LYS A 63 -2.43 16.94 -6.07
CA LYS A 63 -1.15 16.79 -6.77
C LYS A 63 -0.02 16.49 -5.79
N SER A 64 0.12 17.30 -4.74
CA SER A 64 1.15 17.08 -3.71
C SER A 64 1.00 15.70 -3.07
N ASN A 65 -0.24 15.29 -2.77
CA ASN A 65 -0.48 14.00 -2.16
C ASN A 65 -0.25 12.82 -3.12
N LEU A 66 -0.59 12.97 -4.41
CA LEU A 66 -0.29 11.96 -5.44
C LEU A 66 1.22 11.80 -5.65
N GLU A 67 1.99 12.89 -5.65
CA GLU A 67 3.46 12.86 -5.70
C GLU A 67 4.03 12.09 -4.51
N ASP A 68 3.48 12.29 -3.31
CA ASP A 68 3.83 11.51 -2.12
C ASP A 68 3.47 10.03 -2.30
N MET A 69 2.30 9.69 -2.84
CA MET A 69 1.91 8.29 -3.10
C MET A 69 2.85 7.60 -4.09
N ILE A 70 3.23 8.29 -5.18
CA ILE A 70 4.18 7.80 -6.18
C ILE A 70 5.55 7.57 -5.55
N LYS A 71 5.97 8.42 -4.60
CA LYS A 71 7.27 8.33 -3.94
C LYS A 71 7.31 7.31 -2.80
N MET A 72 6.28 7.31 -1.94
CA MET A 72 6.10 6.39 -0.82
C MET A 72 5.79 4.98 -1.28
N LYS A 73 5.26 4.87 -2.51
CA LYS A 73 5.33 3.62 -3.25
C LYS A 73 4.45 2.52 -2.58
N ASN A 74 3.59 2.89 -1.64
CA ASN A 74 2.80 2.01 -0.79
C ASN A 74 1.32 1.91 -1.21
N SER A 75 0.94 2.48 -2.36
CA SER A 75 -0.43 2.46 -2.87
C SER A 75 -0.48 2.22 -4.38
N PHE A 76 -1.57 1.61 -4.83
CA PHE A 76 -1.84 1.28 -6.23
C PHE A 76 -3.07 2.01 -6.73
N ALA A 77 -3.01 2.45 -7.99
CA ALA A 77 -4.19 2.72 -8.79
C ALA A 77 -4.84 1.39 -9.16
N VAL A 78 -6.16 1.31 -9.01
CA VAL A 78 -6.97 0.19 -9.46
C VAL A 78 -7.58 0.55 -10.79
N GLU A 79 -7.21 -0.18 -11.83
CA GLU A 79 -7.68 0.01 -13.19
C GLU A 79 -8.62 -1.12 -13.59
N TYR A 80 -9.74 -0.79 -14.23
CA TYR A 80 -10.68 -1.71 -14.83
C TYR A 80 -10.92 -1.30 -16.29
N GLU A 81 -10.67 -2.22 -17.23
CA GLU A 81 -10.85 -1.97 -18.67
C GLU A 81 -10.20 -0.67 -19.18
N GLY A 82 -8.97 -0.36 -18.74
CA GLY A 82 -8.26 0.85 -19.17
C GLY A 82 -8.62 2.12 -18.41
N LYS A 83 -9.50 2.04 -17.39
CA LYS A 83 -9.95 3.20 -16.60
C LYS A 83 -9.59 3.03 -15.13
N VAL A 84 -8.96 4.03 -14.55
CA VAL A 84 -8.74 4.07 -13.09
C VAL A 84 -10.09 4.27 -12.40
N ILE A 85 -10.43 3.36 -11.49
CA ILE A 85 -11.70 3.35 -10.75
C ILE A 85 -11.51 3.56 -9.25
N GLY A 86 -10.28 3.55 -8.75
CA GLY A 86 -10.02 3.65 -7.32
C GLY A 86 -8.54 3.53 -6.96
N GLY A 87 -8.30 3.48 -5.66
CA GLY A 87 -6.99 3.26 -5.06
C GLY A 87 -7.02 2.24 -3.95
N VAL A 88 -5.92 1.52 -3.75
CA VAL A 88 -5.70 0.68 -2.57
C VAL A 88 -4.34 0.98 -1.97
N GLU A 89 -4.29 1.16 -0.66
CA GLU A 89 -3.06 1.34 0.10
C GLU A 89 -2.69 0.05 0.83
N LEU A 90 -1.39 -0.24 0.91
CA LEU A 90 -0.84 -1.31 1.72
C LEU A 90 -0.42 -0.77 3.09
N GLU A 91 -1.28 -0.95 4.09
CA GLU A 91 -0.93 -0.60 5.47
C GLU A 91 -0.01 -1.67 6.08
N HIS A 92 1.23 -1.28 6.43
CA HIS A 92 2.23 -2.04 7.21
C HIS A 92 2.31 -3.57 6.99
N ILE A 93 3.25 -4.01 6.16
CA ILE A 93 3.52 -5.44 6.00
C ILE A 93 4.41 -5.96 7.13
N ILE A 94 3.78 -6.52 8.16
CA ILE A 94 4.48 -7.24 9.23
C ILE A 94 4.77 -8.65 8.73
N ARG A 95 5.94 -8.87 8.12
CA ARG A 95 6.44 -10.24 7.93
C ARG A 95 6.79 -10.81 9.31
N LYS A 96 5.87 -11.57 9.93
CA LYS A 96 6.22 -12.40 11.09
C LYS A 96 7.31 -13.36 10.64
N LYS A 97 8.54 -13.18 11.15
CA LYS A 97 9.55 -14.24 11.12
C LYS A 97 8.99 -15.39 11.95
N SER A 98 8.37 -16.38 11.30
CA SER A 98 8.12 -17.67 11.92
C SER A 98 9.48 -18.30 12.18
N PHE A 99 10.03 -18.12 13.38
CA PHE A 99 11.05 -19.01 13.86
C PHE A 99 10.39 -20.38 13.99
N LEU A 100 10.64 -21.27 13.03
CA LEU A 100 10.49 -22.70 13.28
C LEU A 100 11.49 -23.01 14.40
N ASN A 101 11.02 -23.06 15.65
CA ASN A 101 11.72 -23.78 16.68
C ASN A 101 11.56 -25.27 16.34
N LEU A 102 12.36 -25.76 15.40
CA LEU A 102 12.61 -27.18 15.27
C LEU A 102 13.49 -27.55 16.48
N ILE A 103 12.84 -27.86 17.60
CA ILE A 103 13.50 -28.52 18.72
C ILE A 103 13.85 -29.92 18.20
N ILE A 104 15.06 -30.08 17.67
CA ILE A 104 15.66 -31.39 17.55
C ILE A 104 16.01 -31.79 18.98
N LEU A 105 15.13 -32.59 19.60
CA LEU A 105 15.50 -33.36 20.78
C LEU A 105 16.62 -34.31 20.32
N LYS A 106 17.87 -33.99 20.66
CA LYS A 106 18.90 -35.01 20.74
C LYS A 106 18.64 -35.77 22.03
N GLU A 107 18.20 -37.01 21.90
CA GLU A 107 18.28 -38.00 22.97
C GLU A 107 19.76 -38.26 23.27
N ASP A 108 20.15 -38.13 24.53
CA ASP A 108 21.21 -38.89 25.18
C ASP A 108 20.73 -39.19 26.62
#